data_AF-A0A950TIV5-F1
#
_entry.id   AF-A0A950TIV5-F1
#
_cell.length_a   1.000
_cell.length_b   1.000
_cell.length_c   1.000
_cell.angle_alpha   90.00
_cell.angle_beta   90.00
_cell.angle_gamma   90.00
#
_symmetry.space_group_name_H-M   'P 1'
#
loop_
_entity.id
_entity.type
_entity.pdbx_description
1 polymer ?
#
loop_
_entity_poly.entity_id
_entity_poly.type
_entity_poly.pdbx_seq_one_letter_code
_entity_poly.pdbx_strand_id
1 'polypeptide(L)' 'VDKDGVGRCRLVLRPKVIVVEPRPFRAFQGWRYLQAKDAPRDLDRAAPGARHMPEELRRELRDLGLL' A
#
# COMPACT_ATOMS: atom_id res chain seq x y z
N VAL A 1 -13.92 12.09 23.94
CA VAL A 1 -15.23 11.45 23.70
C VAL A 1 -15.87 12.18 22.54
N ASP A 2 -16.28 11.45 21.49
CA ASP A 2 -16.94 12.10 20.34
C ASP A 2 -18.35 12.62 20.72
N LYS A 3 -19.02 13.29 19.78
CA LYS A 3 -20.35 13.88 20.03
C LYS A 3 -21.40 12.84 20.43
N ASP A 4 -21.14 11.56 20.14
CA ASP A 4 -22.01 10.44 20.44
C ASP A 4 -21.72 9.81 21.82
N GLY A 5 -20.80 10.38 22.61
CA GLY A 5 -20.47 9.84 23.93
C GLY A 5 -19.56 8.60 23.89
N VAL A 6 -19.07 8.20 22.71
CA VAL A 6 -18.30 6.96 22.55
C VAL A 6 -16.79 7.24 22.56
N GLY A 7 -16.05 6.44 23.33
CA GLY A 7 -14.59 6.43 23.30
C GLY A 7 -14.09 5.59 22.13
N ARG A 8 -13.59 6.23 21.06
CA ARG A 8 -12.92 5.54 19.93
C ARG A 8 -11.47 5.97 19.82
N CYS A 9 -10.63 5.09 19.29
CA CYS A 9 -9.26 5.44 18.96
C CYS A 9 -9.24 6.31 17.70
N ARG A 10 -8.57 7.46 17.75
CA ARG A 10 -8.45 8.35 16.59
C ARG A 10 -7.27 7.92 15.73
N LEU A 11 -7.55 7.42 14.53
CA LEU A 11 -6.51 7.14 13.54
C LEU A 11 -6.15 8.42 12.80
N VAL A 12 -4.97 8.97 13.10
CA VAL A 12 -4.39 10.08 12.32
C VAL A 12 -3.57 9.48 11.18
N LEU A 13 -4.10 9.58 9.97
CA LEU A 13 -3.47 9.07 8.75
C LEU A 13 -2.91 10.23 7.93
N ARG A 14 -1.77 9.98 7.25
CA ARG A 14 -1.27 10.90 6.23
C ARG A 14 -2.23 10.87 5.03
N PRO A 15 -2.60 12.01 4.42
CA PRO A 15 -3.54 12.03 3.29
C PRO A 15 -2.94 11.43 2.00
N LYS A 16 -1.61 11.44 1.87
CA LYS A 16 -0.93 10.88 0.70
C LYS A 16 -0.91 9.35 0.77
N VAL A 17 -1.59 8.71 -0.17
CA VAL A 17 -1.50 7.26 -0.42
C VAL A 17 -0.25 6.96 -1.24
N ILE A 18 0.51 5.94 -0.83
CA ILE A 18 1.70 5.46 -1.54
C ILE A 18 1.39 4.06 -2.04
N VAL A 19 1.42 3.87 -3.35
CA VAL A 19 1.22 2.56 -3.98
C VAL A 19 2.51 1.77 -3.86
N VAL A 20 2.43 0.51 -3.43
CA VAL A 20 3.57 -0.40 -3.30
C VAL A 20 3.44 -1.60 -4.22
N GLU A 21 4.52 -2.35 -4.37
CA GLU A 21 4.54 -3.63 -5.06
C GLU A 21 3.56 -4.64 -4.39
N PRO A 22 2.66 -5.28 -5.15
CA PRO A 22 1.82 -6.35 -4.63
C PRO A 22 2.69 -7.53 -4.20
N ARG A 23 2.50 -8.02 -2.98
CA ARG A 23 3.15 -9.24 -2.49
C ARG A 23 2.15 -10.11 -1.74
N PRO A 24 2.25 -11.45 -1.81
CA PRO A 24 1.49 -12.32 -0.95
C PRO A 24 1.91 -12.05 0.51
N PHE A 25 1.00 -11.50 1.31
CA PHE A 25 1.22 -11.22 2.72
C PHE A 25 -0.07 -11.43 3.50
N ARG A 26 0.05 -11.92 4.74
CA ARG A 26 -1.10 -12.02 5.65
C ARG A 26 -1.66 -10.63 5.95
N ALA A 27 -2.97 -10.55 6.20
CA ALA A 27 -3.59 -9.33 6.70
C ALA A 27 -2.86 -8.86 7.96
N PHE A 28 -2.49 -7.58 7.98
CA PHE A 28 -1.57 -7.05 8.98
C PHE A 28 -1.79 -5.54 9.20
N GLN A 29 -1.47 -5.08 10.42
CA GLN A 29 -1.82 -3.75 10.93
C GLN A 29 -0.90 -2.59 10.47
N GLY A 30 -0.15 -2.76 9.38
CA GLY A 30 0.49 -1.68 8.61
C GLY A 30 2.02 -1.58 8.71
N TRP A 31 2.69 -1.38 7.56
CA TRP A 31 4.16 -1.55 7.34
C TRP A 31 5.07 -0.69 8.22
N ARG A 32 4.49 0.25 8.99
CA ARG A 32 5.23 1.05 10.00
C ARG A 32 5.94 0.22 11.06
N TYR A 33 5.48 -1.00 11.32
CA TYR A 33 6.13 -1.89 12.29
C TYR A 33 7.22 -2.78 11.66
N LEU A 34 7.42 -2.69 10.34
CA LEU A 34 8.48 -3.39 9.64
C LEU A 34 9.73 -2.52 9.57
N GLN A 35 10.90 -3.15 9.62
CA GLN A 35 12.13 -2.46 9.23
C GLN A 35 12.01 -2.05 7.76
N ALA A 36 12.73 -0.99 7.36
CA ALA A 36 12.67 -0.49 5.98
C ALA A 36 12.96 -1.57 4.92
N LYS A 37 13.83 -2.53 5.25
CA LYS A 37 14.17 -3.69 4.42
C LYS A 37 13.04 -4.73 4.27
N ASP A 38 12.12 -4.76 5.23
CA ASP A 38 11.03 -5.75 5.30
C ASP A 38 9.72 -5.19 4.73
N ALA A 39 9.60 -3.85 4.65
CA ALA A 39 8.49 -3.17 4.00
C ALA A 39 8.50 -3.42 2.48
N PRO A 40 7.31 -3.58 1.84
CA PRO A 40 7.24 -3.66 0.38
C PRO A 40 7.80 -2.38 -0.25
N ARG A 41 8.44 -2.51 -1.42
CA ARG A 41 8.93 -1.34 -2.15
C ARG A 41 7.77 -0.53 -2.71
N ASP A 42 7.95 0.80 -2.76
CA ASP A 42 7.05 1.67 -3.51
C ASP A 42 6.99 1.21 -4.98
N LEU A 43 5.79 1.14 -5.55
CA LEU A 43 5.56 0.59 -6.89
C LEU A 43 6.40 1.30 -7.95
N ASP A 44 6.53 2.62 -7.84
CA ASP A 44 7.30 3.44 -8.78
C ASP A 44 8.81 3.21 -8.69
N ARG A 45 9.30 2.70 -7.55
CA ARG A 45 10.71 2.28 -7.39
C ARG A 45 10.96 0.88 -7.94
N ALA A 46 9.96 -0.01 -7.86
CA ALA A 46 10.05 -1.36 -8.38
C ALA A 46 9.88 -1.39 -9.92
N ALA A 47 8.92 -0.62 -10.43
CA ALA A 47 8.60 -0.50 -11.84
C ALA A 47 8.35 0.99 -12.19
N PRO A 48 9.36 1.72 -12.70
CA PRO A 48 9.23 3.13 -13.05
C PRO A 48 8.06 3.37 -14.01
N GLY A 49 7.17 4.31 -13.67
CA GLY A 49 6.02 4.64 -14.50
C GLY A 49 4.80 3.73 -14.31
N ALA A 50 4.93 2.60 -13.60
CA ALA A 50 3.81 1.71 -13.31
C ALA A 50 2.69 2.43 -12.55
N ARG A 51 3.02 3.39 -11.67
CA ARG A 51 2.02 4.18 -10.94
C ARG A 51 1.07 4.99 -11.84
N HIS A 52 1.47 5.25 -13.09
CA HIS A 52 0.70 6.01 -14.08
C HIS A 52 -0.10 5.11 -15.02
N MET A 53 0.10 3.79 -14.96
CA MET A 53 -0.61 2.85 -15.81
C MET A 53 -2.01 2.55 -15.26
N PRO A 54 -3.00 2.31 -16.13
CA PRO A 54 -4.29 1.75 -15.75
C PRO A 54 -4.12 0.47 -14.90
N GLU A 55 -5.02 0.27 -13.94
CA GLU A 55 -4.98 -0.91 -13.05
C GLU A 55 -5.09 -2.22 -13.83
N GLU A 56 -5.93 -2.27 -14.87
CA GLU A 56 -6.13 -3.45 -15.71
C GLU A 56 -4.83 -3.86 -16.40
N LEU A 57 -4.17 -2.92 -17.08
CA LEU A 57 -2.86 -3.13 -17.69
C LEU A 57 -1.81 -3.59 -16.68
N ARG A 58 -1.80 -3.02 -15.47
CA ARG A 58 -0.89 -3.46 -14.40
C ARG A 58 -1.16 -4.87 -13.90
N ARG A 59 -2.41 -5.34 -13.97
CA ARG A 59 -2.74 -6.73 -13.60
C ARG A 59 -2.26 -7.68 -14.67
N GLU A 60 -2.55 -7.38 -15.94
CA GLU A 60 -2.09 -8.22 -17.05
C GLU A 60 -0.57 -8.34 -17.10
N LEU A 61 0.17 -7.23 -16.94
CA LEU A 61 1.63 -7.27 -16.91
C LEU A 61 2.16 -8.12 -15.74
N ARG A 62 1.48 -8.11 -14.60
CA ARG A 62 1.84 -8.91 -13.42
C ARG A 62 1.57 -10.40 -13.65
N ASP A 63 0.43 -10.72 -14.26
CA ASP A 63 0.08 -12.09 -14.61
C ASP A 63 1.06 -12.69 -15.63
N LEU A 64 1.65 -11.83 -16.48
CA LEU A 64 2.72 -12.17 -17.41
C LEU A 64 4.14 -12.17 -16.79
N GLY A 65 4.28 -11.81 -15.50
CA GLY A 65 5.57 -11.73 -14.80
C GLY A 65 6.47 -10.57 -15.23
N LEU A 66 5.88 -9.54 -15.85
CA LEU A 66 6.55 -8.31 -16.29
C LEU A 66 6.50 -7.19 -15.24
N LEU A 67 5.76 -7.42 -14.15
CA LEU A 67 5.52 -6.47 -13.05
C LEU A 67 5.28 -7.20 -11.72
#